data_AF-A0A7X6P6T4-F1
#
_entry.id   AF-A0A7X6P6T4-F1
#
_cell.length_a   1.000
_cell.length_b   1.000
_cell.length_c   1.000
_cell.angle_alpha   90.00
_cell.angle_beta   90.00
_cell.angle_gamma   90.00
#
_symmetry.space_group_name_H-M   'P 1'
#
loop_
_entity.id
_entity.type
_entity.pdbx_description
1 polymer ?
#
loop_
_entity_poly.entity_id
_entity_poly.type
_entity_poly.pdbx_seq_one_letter_code
_entity_poly.pdbx_strand_id
1 'polypeptide(L)'
;MTAEDTTAVGWSFLRSRRWFGYFTLLIIFSIACVWLATWQFDRRADAQAEISRIDRNYDASPVPLAEAIDDPSSFNEDTMKWLPVTVQGTYLDEGTLARGRPGA
;
A
#
# COMPACT_ATOMS: atom_id res chain seq x y z
N MET A 1 11.95 51.82 40.53
CA MET A 1 11.30 50.49 40.54
C MET A 1 9.93 50.66 39.89
N THR A 2 9.90 50.68 38.56
CA THR A 2 8.66 50.81 37.77
C THR A 2 8.16 49.41 37.49
N ALA A 3 6.97 49.07 37.99
CA ALA A 3 6.34 47.80 37.72
C ALA A 3 5.95 47.76 36.23
N GLU A 4 6.51 46.80 35.49
CA GLU A 4 6.11 46.55 34.11
C GLU A 4 4.74 45.89 34.13
N ASP A 5 3.73 46.62 33.66
CA ASP A 5 2.37 46.12 33.54
C ASP A 5 2.35 45.08 32.41
N THR A 6 2.51 43.82 32.78
CA THR A 6 2.53 42.70 31.83
C THR A 6 1.10 42.48 31.37
N THR A 7 0.74 43.05 30.22
CA THR A 7 -0.56 42.80 29.59
C THR A 7 -0.63 41.34 29.16
N ALA A 8 -1.11 40.48 30.06
CA ALA A 8 -1.42 39.11 29.74
C ALA A 8 -2.48 39.12 28.64
N VAL A 9 -2.08 38.80 27.41
CA VAL A 9 -2.99 38.68 26.27
C VAL A 9 -4.01 37.60 26.60
N GLY A 10 -5.19 38.04 27.05
CA GLY A 10 -6.26 37.15 27.46
C GLY A 10 -6.79 36.37 26.27
N TRP A 11 -7.05 35.08 26.49
CA TRP A 11 -7.62 34.12 25.53
C TRP A 11 -9.06 34.49 25.07
N SER A 12 -9.55 35.69 25.40
CA SER A 12 -10.90 36.17 25.11
C SER A 12 -11.18 36.34 23.62
N PHE A 13 -10.15 36.58 22.79
CA PHE A 13 -10.30 36.64 21.33
C PHE A 13 -10.80 35.33 20.73
N LEU A 14 -10.46 34.20 21.37
CA LEU A 14 -10.90 32.85 21.01
C LEU A 14 -12.40 32.66 21.25
N ARG A 15 -12.99 33.46 22.15
CA ARG A 15 -14.43 33.45 22.47
C ARG A 15 -15.24 34.44 21.62
N SER A 16 -14.65 35.00 20.56
CA SER A 16 -15.43 35.74 19.58
C SER A 16 -16.15 34.77 18.65
N ARG A 17 -17.41 35.07 18.28
CA ARG A 17 -18.24 34.22 17.39
C ARG A 17 -17.51 33.84 16.08
N ARG A 18 -16.65 34.74 15.60
CA ARG A 18 -15.83 34.55 14.40
C ARG A 18 -14.73 33.49 14.61
N TRP A 19 -14.04 33.53 15.74
CA TRP A 19 -12.95 32.59 16.04
C TRP A 19 -13.46 31.16 16.25
N PHE A 20 -14.62 31.01 16.90
CA PHE A 20 -15.30 29.72 17.02
C PHE A 20 -15.68 29.12 15.66
N GLY A 21 -16.10 29.96 14.69
CA GLY A 21 -16.36 29.53 13.32
C GLY A 21 -15.10 29.00 12.62
N TYR A 22 -13.98 29.73 12.71
CA TYR A 22 -12.71 29.26 12.15
C TYR A 22 -12.20 27.97 12.82
N PHE A 23 -12.35 27.86 14.13
CA PHE A 23 -11.97 26.67 14.88
C PHE A 23 -12.82 25.45 14.47
N THR A 24 -14.13 25.65 14.29
CA THR A 24 -15.03 24.59 13.82
C THR A 24 -14.66 24.15 12.41
N LEU A 25 -14.38 25.10 11.51
CA LEU A 25 -13.92 24.80 10.15
C LEU A 25 -12.60 24.04 10.15
N LEU A 26 -11.65 24.43 11.02
CA LEU A 26 -10.38 23.72 11.19
C LEU A 26 -10.62 22.28 11.63
N ILE A 27 -11.49 22.03 12.61
CA ILE A 27 -11.83 20.67 13.06
C ILE A 27 -12.40 19.85 11.91
N ILE A 28 -13.38 20.38 11.18
CA ILE A 28 -13.99 19.67 10.04
C ILE A 28 -12.93 19.36 8.99
N PHE A 29 -12.08 20.32 8.67
CA PHE A 29 -10.99 20.14 7.71
C PHE A 29 -10.00 19.06 8.16
N SER A 30 -9.58 19.09 9.43
CA SER A 30 -8.70 18.06 10.00
C SER A 30 -9.32 16.67 9.95
N ILE A 31 -10.60 16.53 10.29
CA ILE A 31 -11.32 15.25 10.20
C ILE A 31 -11.35 14.75 8.76
N ALA A 32 -11.65 15.64 7.79
CA ALA A 32 -11.62 15.29 6.38
C ALA A 32 -10.22 14.83 5.94
N CYS A 33 -9.16 15.54 6.32
CA CYS A 33 -7.79 15.15 6.01
C CYS A 33 -7.43 13.78 6.59
N VAL A 34 -7.80 13.50 7.85
CA VAL A 34 -7.55 12.19 8.48
C VAL A 34 -8.32 11.09 7.74
N TRP A 35 -9.58 11.32 7.40
CA TRP A 35 -10.39 10.35 6.67
C TRP A 35 -9.81 10.05 5.29
N LEU A 36 -9.38 11.07 4.53
CA LEU A 36 -8.69 10.89 3.26
C LEU A 36 -7.35 10.16 3.43
N ALA A 37 -6.59 10.46 4.48
CA ALA A 37 -5.33 9.78 4.76
C ALA A 37 -5.57 8.28 5.03
N THR A 38 -6.57 7.93 5.84
CA THR A 38 -6.96 6.54 6.10
C THR A 38 -7.35 5.83 4.81
N TRP A 39 -8.17 6.46 3.95
CA TRP A 39 -8.54 5.87 2.66
C TRP A 39 -7.32 5.61 1.76
N GLN A 40 -6.32 6.50 1.77
CA GLN A 40 -5.05 6.28 1.06
C GLN A 40 -4.24 5.12 1.68
N PHE A 41 -4.24 4.98 3.01
CA PHE A 41 -3.57 3.88 3.69
C PHE A 41 -4.25 2.53 3.41
N ASP A 42 -5.58 2.47 3.42
CA ASP A 42 -6.32 1.26 3.07
C ASP A 42 -5.98 0.81 1.65
N ARG A 43 -5.94 1.77 0.71
CA ARG A 43 -5.56 1.50 -0.68
C ARG A 43 -4.09 1.08 -0.83
N ARG A 44 -3.22 1.53 0.09
CA ARG A 44 -1.81 1.11 0.16
C ARG A 44 -1.66 -0.28 0.78
N ALA A 45 -2.52 -0.68 1.71
CA ALA A 45 -2.47 -1.99 2.35
C ALA A 45 -2.66 -3.12 1.33
N ASP A 46 -3.58 -2.95 0.38
CA ASP A 46 -3.78 -3.88 -0.74
C ASP A 46 -2.50 -4.02 -1.60
N ALA A 47 -1.85 -2.90 -1.90
CA ALA A 47 -0.59 -2.91 -2.65
C ALA A 47 0.56 -3.56 -1.85
N GLN A 48 0.59 -3.38 -0.52
CA GLN A 48 1.61 -3.98 0.34
C GLN A 48 1.44 -5.50 0.46
N ALA A 49 0.19 -5.99 0.51
CA ALA A 49 -0.08 -7.42 0.51
C ALA A 49 0.48 -8.10 -0.74
N GLU A 50 0.30 -7.48 -1.91
CA GLU A 50 0.85 -7.95 -3.19
C GLU A 50 2.39 -7.91 -3.21
N ILE A 51 3.01 -6.82 -2.74
CA ILE A 51 4.48 -6.73 -2.65
C ILE A 51 5.05 -7.83 -1.76
N SER A 52 4.46 -8.11 -0.59
CA SER A 52 4.95 -9.17 0.29
C SER A 52 4.81 -10.58 -0.31
N ARG A 53 3.87 -10.78 -1.25
CA ARG A 53 3.75 -12.04 -2.00
C ARG A 53 4.87 -12.16 -3.01
N ILE A 54 5.15 -11.08 -3.75
CA ILE A 54 6.27 -11.01 -4.69
C ILE A 54 7.58 -11.26 -3.94
N ASP A 55 7.88 -10.52 -2.87
CA ASP A 55 9.14 -10.66 -2.13
C ASP A 55 9.36 -12.08 -1.58
N ARG A 56 8.30 -12.76 -1.14
CA ARG A 56 8.41 -14.14 -0.62
C ARG A 56 8.69 -15.17 -1.72
N ASN A 57 8.08 -14.99 -2.89
CA ASN A 57 8.08 -16.01 -3.93
C ASN A 57 9.14 -15.75 -5.00
N TYR A 58 9.41 -14.49 -5.34
CA TYR A 58 10.27 -14.11 -6.47
C TYR A 58 11.73 -14.53 -6.26
N ASP A 59 12.24 -14.44 -5.03
CA ASP A 59 13.61 -14.83 -4.67
C ASP A 59 13.71 -16.30 -4.20
N ALA A 60 12.62 -17.07 -4.26
CA ALA A 60 12.64 -18.48 -3.88
C ALA A 60 13.49 -19.31 -4.85
N SER A 61 14.05 -20.43 -4.35
CA SER A 61 14.75 -21.37 -5.23
C SER A 61 13.74 -22.01 -6.19
N PRO A 62 14.02 -22.05 -7.51
CA PRO A 62 13.08 -22.61 -8.48
C PRO A 62 12.77 -24.07 -8.19
N VAL A 63 11.48 -24.43 -8.25
CA VAL A 63 11.01 -25.81 -8.08
C VAL A 63 10.52 -26.39 -9.40
N PRO A 64 10.55 -27.71 -9.62
CA PRO A 64 9.94 -28.31 -10.81
C PRO A 64 8.46 -27.94 -10.93
N LEU A 65 7.99 -27.60 -12.14
CA LEU A 65 6.58 -27.21 -12.35
C LEU A 65 5.59 -28.28 -11.84
N ALA A 66 5.92 -29.55 -12.04
CA ALA A 66 5.11 -30.66 -11.60
C ALA A 66 5.00 -30.77 -10.06
N GLU A 67 5.96 -30.22 -9.31
CA GLU A 67 5.91 -30.16 -7.85
C GLU A 67 5.21 -28.89 -7.34
N ALA A 68 5.25 -27.80 -8.14
CA ALA A 68 4.59 -26.54 -7.80
C ALA A 68 3.07 -26.59 -8.02
N ILE A 69 2.63 -27.30 -9.06
CA ILE A 69 1.23 -27.40 -9.49
C ILE A 69 0.95 -28.87 -9.85
N ASP A 70 0.49 -29.64 -8.87
CA ASP A 70 0.09 -31.04 -9.07
C ASP A 70 -1.15 -31.16 -9.97
N ASP A 71 -2.09 -30.23 -9.86
CA ASP A 71 -3.31 -30.16 -10.67
C ASP A 71 -3.51 -28.73 -11.21
N PRO A 72 -3.70 -28.53 -12.52
CA PRO A 72 -3.95 -27.20 -13.08
C PRO A 72 -5.14 -26.48 -12.45
N SER A 73 -6.10 -27.22 -11.87
CA SER A 73 -7.25 -26.63 -11.18
C SER A 73 -6.98 -26.23 -9.72
N SER A 74 -5.85 -26.64 -9.14
CA SER A 74 -5.47 -26.37 -7.75
C SER A 74 -4.59 -25.13 -7.58
N PHE A 75 -4.59 -24.20 -8.54
CA PHE A 75 -3.77 -23.00 -8.47
C PHE A 75 -4.23 -22.09 -7.32
N ASN A 76 -3.31 -21.77 -6.40
CA ASN A 76 -3.53 -20.86 -5.30
C ASN A 76 -2.71 -19.58 -5.49
N GLU A 77 -3.39 -18.46 -5.75
CA GLU A 77 -2.74 -17.17 -6.03
C GLU A 77 -1.91 -16.66 -4.83
N ASP A 78 -2.29 -16.95 -3.59
CA ASP A 78 -1.58 -16.46 -2.41
C ASP A 78 -0.20 -17.12 -2.21
N THR A 79 -0.03 -18.34 -2.73
CA THR A 79 1.19 -19.14 -2.53
C THR A 79 1.97 -19.39 -3.82
N MET A 80 1.30 -19.46 -4.97
CA MET A 80 1.91 -19.88 -6.24
C MET A 80 2.21 -18.71 -7.20
N LYS A 81 1.57 -17.55 -6.99
CA LYS A 81 1.84 -16.37 -7.82
C LYS A 81 3.30 -15.93 -7.66
N TRP A 82 3.98 -15.64 -8.78
CA TRP A 82 5.39 -15.26 -8.83
C TRP A 82 6.40 -16.32 -8.33
N LEU A 83 5.96 -17.57 -8.11
CA LEU A 83 6.88 -18.64 -7.74
C LEU A 83 7.72 -19.07 -8.95
N PRO A 84 9.06 -19.04 -8.88
CA PRO A 84 9.90 -19.48 -9.97
C PRO A 84 9.82 -20.99 -10.13
N VAL A 85 9.63 -21.44 -11.37
CA VAL A 85 9.52 -22.87 -11.70
C VAL A 85 10.46 -23.27 -12.82
N THR A 86 10.92 -24.52 -12.78
CA THR A 86 11.72 -25.13 -13.85
C THR A 86 10.86 -26.05 -14.71
N VAL A 87 10.95 -25.88 -16.03
CA VAL A 87 10.25 -26.71 -17.03
C VAL A 87 11.28 -27.25 -18.02
N GLN A 88 11.14 -28.53 -18.37
CA GLN A 88 11.91 -29.17 -19.44
C GLN A 88 10.94 -29.74 -20.48
N GLY A 89 11.29 -29.60 -21.76
CA GLY A 89 10.48 -30.08 -22.87
C GLY A 89 11.20 -29.91 -24.20
N THR A 90 10.55 -30.39 -25.28
CA THR A 90 11.07 -30.30 -26.63
C THR A 90 10.26 -29.28 -27.42
N TYR A 91 10.93 -28.35 -28.09
CA TYR A 91 10.26 -27.42 -29.01
C TYR A 91 9.75 -28.17 -30.24
N LEU A 92 8.49 -27.93 -30.61
CA LEU A 92 7.94 -28.35 -31.90
C LEU A 92 8.29 -27.28 -32.96
N ASP A 93 8.45 -27.71 -34.21
CA ASP A 93 9.15 -26.98 -35.29
C ASP A 93 8.74 -25.50 -35.49
N GLU A 94 7.49 -25.14 -35.23
CA GLU A 94 7.01 -23.75 -35.20
C GLU A 94 7.26 -23.09 -33.83
N GLY A 95 8.54 -23.00 -33.44
CA GLY A 95 8.93 -22.42 -32.15
C GLY A 95 8.54 -20.95 -32.05
N THR A 96 7.65 -20.61 -31.11
CA THR A 96 7.35 -19.22 -30.75
C THR A 96 8.37 -18.72 -29.73
N LEU A 97 8.96 -17.54 -29.96
CA LEU A 97 9.85 -16.89 -29.01
C LEU A 97 9.06 -16.39 -27.79
N ALA A 98 9.16 -17.11 -26.68
CA ALA A 98 8.70 -16.60 -25.39
C ALA A 98 9.64 -15.47 -24.96
N ARG A 99 9.13 -14.23 -24.93
CA ARG A 99 9.87 -13.11 -24.38
C ARG A 99 9.94 -13.27 -22.87
N GLY A 100 11.12 -13.55 -22.33
CA GLY A 100 11.39 -13.44 -20.90
C GLY A 100 11.35 -11.98 -20.45
N ARG A 101 10.16 -11.43 -20.21
CA ARG A 101 10.02 -10.21 -19.42
C ARG A 101 9.85 -10.62 -17.97
N PRO A 102 10.73 -10.18 -17.06
CA PRO A 102 10.39 -10.23 -15.65
C PRO A 102 9.17 -9.32 -15.44
N GLY A 103 7.99 -9.92 -15.26
CA GLY A 103 6.75 -9.21 -14.94
C GLY A 103 5.76 -8.93 -16.08
N ALA A 104 5.73 -9.70 -17.17
CA ALA A 104 4.67 -9.59 -18.19
C ALA A 104 3.61 -10.68 -18.07
#